data_AF-A0AAN8QZP7-F1
#
_entry.id   AF-A0AAN8QZP7-F1
#
_cell.length_a   1.000
_cell.length_b   1.000
_cell.length_c   1.000
_cell.angle_alpha   90.00
_cell.angle_beta   90.00
_cell.angle_gamma   90.00
#
_symmetry.space_group_name_H-M   'P 1'
#
loop_
_entity.id
_entity.type
_entity.pdbx_description
1 polymer ?
#
loop_
_entity_poly.entity_id
_entity_poly.type
_entity_poly.pdbx_seq_one_letter_code
_entity_poly.pdbx_strand_id
1 'polypeptide(L)'
;MAGTTFCEASELYNILNQYTRLSRLSEFNFLCLIDARAKGQYNASHIITARNAKWDSKGKLIMPVGVEVESMRYIVVYDSSTSSLQGSGEAIECAEALTKSSRYPVQILKGGYQRFSAFYPFFRTQKILYTIKELESLRPYPVELLPGQLYLGDYKQAINPHVLKDLNMSTLVNVSEDSSHMFEKGNHTILHINVADSVEADLYSSFERICVFIDSRLNTGSAVLIFSSHGISRCSAAAIAFLLHHLKYTLGEVWEHVLQCKTNMRPNRGFVQQLSDWELHTLGRRMTDIAEPAIEKMETRRLYKQKLEEVSKLQDSCSHAIARQRNKLKELTVLYLSLVLGIVNVTLLNKHSKFTYKDEYEKFKLVLTVLLLFFSFTCRFVFSYRALDAHFNFLLVWYYCTLTIRESILISNGSRINGWWVFHHYVFCFLYGVMLTCPEGILYQMFRNQFLAYCLYQSFVQFLQYYYQSGCLYRLRALGESHNMDLPVGFPVVDVARPSF
;
A
#
# COMPACT_ATOMS: atom_id res chain seq x y z
N MET A 1 17.14 6.00 -28.04
CA MET A 1 16.18 5.04 -27.46
C MET A 1 16.97 4.12 -26.56
N ALA A 2 16.45 3.76 -25.39
CA ALA A 2 17.11 2.78 -24.54
C ALA A 2 17.22 1.44 -25.31
N GLY A 3 18.30 0.68 -25.15
CA GLY A 3 18.42 -0.65 -25.74
C GLY A 3 17.88 -1.74 -24.80
N THR A 4 17.95 -3.00 -25.24
CA THR A 4 17.77 -4.17 -24.37
C THR A 4 19.12 -4.74 -23.97
N THR A 5 19.29 -5.11 -22.71
CA THR A 5 20.51 -5.76 -22.19
C THR A 5 20.17 -7.01 -21.41
N PHE A 6 21.13 -7.91 -21.21
CA PHE A 6 20.94 -9.02 -20.27
C PHE A 6 21.11 -8.54 -18.82
N CYS A 7 20.43 -9.24 -17.93
CA CYS A 7 20.66 -9.23 -16.50
C CYS A 7 20.95 -10.67 -16.04
N GLU A 8 22.08 -10.86 -15.36
CA GLU A 8 22.41 -12.16 -14.76
C GLU A 8 21.60 -12.39 -13.48
N ALA A 9 21.46 -13.66 -13.08
CA ALA A 9 20.62 -14.00 -11.91
C ALA A 9 21.11 -13.33 -10.61
N SER A 10 22.43 -13.19 -10.43
CA SER A 10 23.05 -12.51 -9.29
C SER A 10 22.80 -11.00 -9.27
N GLU A 11 22.68 -10.37 -10.44
CA GLU A 11 22.33 -8.96 -10.54
C GLU A 11 20.89 -8.72 -10.09
N LEU A 12 19.94 -9.53 -10.56
CA LEU A 12 18.55 -9.45 -10.09
C LEU A 12 18.45 -9.75 -8.59
N TYR A 13 19.19 -10.76 -8.10
CA TYR A 13 19.30 -11.04 -6.67
C TYR A 13 19.76 -9.80 -5.88
N ASN A 14 20.80 -9.11 -6.36
CA ASN A 14 21.30 -7.90 -5.72
C ASN A 14 20.30 -6.75 -5.79
N ILE A 15 19.59 -6.57 -6.91
CA ILE A 15 18.54 -5.56 -7.05
C ILE A 15 17.42 -5.79 -6.03
N LEU A 16 16.95 -7.04 -5.88
CA LEU A 16 15.91 -7.42 -4.93
C LEU A 16 16.32 -7.20 -3.46
N ASN A 17 17.61 -7.26 -3.16
CA ASN A 17 18.16 -7.14 -1.83
C ASN A 17 18.71 -5.75 -1.49
N GLN A 18 18.53 -4.73 -2.36
CA GLN A 18 18.92 -3.37 -2.00
C GLN A 18 18.06 -2.83 -0.86
N TYR A 19 18.72 -2.29 0.17
CA TYR A 19 18.04 -1.73 1.34
C TYR A 19 18.74 -0.47 1.84
N THR A 20 17.98 0.36 2.55
CA THR A 20 18.51 1.50 3.32
C THR A 20 18.02 1.39 4.77
N ARG A 21 17.00 2.15 5.16
CA ARG A 21 16.22 1.90 6.39
C ARG A 21 15.11 0.87 6.15
N LEU A 22 14.59 0.85 4.93
CA LEU A 22 13.56 -0.06 4.43
C LEU A 22 14.05 -0.70 3.13
N SER A 23 13.37 -1.77 2.69
CA SER A 23 13.62 -2.36 1.37
C SER A 23 13.39 -1.33 0.26
N ARG A 24 14.31 -1.24 -0.70
CA ARG A 24 14.13 -0.33 -1.84
C ARG A 24 13.02 -0.77 -2.79
N LEU A 25 12.51 -2.00 -2.64
CA LEU A 25 11.37 -2.49 -3.40
C LEU A 25 10.07 -1.76 -3.08
N SER A 26 9.99 -1.04 -1.95
CA SER A 26 8.83 -0.18 -1.64
C SER A 26 8.86 1.17 -2.36
N GLU A 27 9.99 1.55 -2.95
CA GLU A 27 10.11 2.77 -3.77
C GLU A 27 9.38 2.58 -5.11
N PHE A 28 8.43 3.48 -5.41
CA PHE A 28 7.54 3.35 -6.57
C PHE A 28 8.25 3.36 -7.94
N ASN A 29 9.47 3.91 -8.01
CA ASN A 29 10.24 4.06 -9.25
C ASN A 29 11.55 3.23 -9.24
N PHE A 30 11.70 2.27 -8.31
CA PHE A 30 12.95 1.52 -8.18
C PHE A 30 13.02 0.30 -9.12
N LEU A 31 12.10 -0.65 -8.99
CA LEU A 31 12.09 -1.90 -9.77
C LEU A 31 10.70 -2.18 -10.35
N CYS A 32 10.65 -2.39 -11.67
CA CYS A 32 9.55 -3.04 -12.36
C CYS A 32 10.00 -4.43 -12.82
N LEU A 33 9.49 -5.48 -12.16
CA LEU A 33 9.78 -6.87 -12.51
C LEU A 33 8.56 -7.49 -13.21
N ILE A 34 8.73 -7.92 -14.46
CA ILE A 34 7.65 -8.45 -15.30
C ILE A 34 7.91 -9.90 -15.66
N ASP A 35 6.92 -10.75 -15.36
CA ASP A 35 6.89 -12.15 -15.77
C ASP A 35 6.12 -12.26 -17.09
N ALA A 36 6.85 -12.51 -18.17
CA ALA A 36 6.30 -12.63 -19.52
C ALA A 36 5.64 -13.99 -19.80
N ARG A 37 5.77 -14.96 -18.89
CA ARG A 37 5.24 -16.31 -19.07
C ARG A 37 3.71 -16.32 -19.07
N ALA A 38 3.14 -17.40 -19.59
CA ALA A 38 1.71 -17.66 -19.50
C ALA A 38 1.19 -17.61 -18.04
N LYS A 39 -0.02 -17.07 -17.85
CA LYS A 39 -0.66 -16.87 -16.54
C LYS A 39 -0.69 -18.13 -15.66
N GLY A 40 -0.84 -19.32 -16.27
CA GLY A 40 -0.80 -20.58 -15.54
C GLY A 40 0.54 -20.85 -14.85
N GLN A 41 1.66 -20.56 -15.54
CA GLN A 41 3.00 -20.72 -14.98
C GLN A 41 3.28 -19.69 -13.88
N TYR A 42 2.87 -18.43 -14.08
CA TYR A 42 2.97 -17.37 -13.07
C TYR A 42 2.22 -17.73 -11.77
N ASN A 43 1.00 -18.24 -11.90
CA ASN A 43 0.17 -18.64 -10.76
C ASN A 43 0.76 -19.84 -10.01
N ALA A 44 1.43 -20.76 -10.71
CA ALA A 44 2.10 -21.90 -10.08
C ALA A 44 3.27 -21.44 -9.20
N SER A 45 4.10 -20.52 -9.70
CA SER A 45 5.07 -19.76 -8.91
C SER A 45 5.76 -18.68 -9.77
N HIS A 46 6.13 -17.57 -9.15
CA HIS A 46 6.86 -16.46 -9.75
C HIS A 46 7.94 -15.91 -8.81
N ILE A 47 8.85 -15.08 -9.34
CA ILE A 47 9.83 -14.33 -8.54
C ILE A 47 9.09 -13.29 -7.71
N ILE A 48 9.50 -13.09 -6.46
CA ILE A 48 8.91 -12.08 -5.57
C ILE A 48 8.79 -10.72 -6.27
N THR A 49 7.70 -9.99 -6.01
CA THR A 49 7.35 -8.69 -6.62
C THR A 49 7.02 -8.71 -8.12
N ALA A 50 7.23 -9.83 -8.83
CA ALA A 50 6.96 -9.91 -10.25
C ALA A 50 5.46 -9.77 -10.58
N ARG A 51 5.16 -9.07 -11.67
CA ARG A 51 3.81 -8.90 -12.21
C ARG A 51 3.70 -9.62 -13.55
N ASN A 52 2.65 -10.41 -13.75
CA ASN A 52 2.42 -11.09 -15.01
C ASN A 52 2.10 -10.08 -16.14
N ALA A 53 2.77 -10.24 -17.28
CA ALA A 53 2.53 -9.46 -18.49
C ALA A 53 1.11 -9.70 -19.01
N LYS A 54 0.44 -8.62 -19.44
CA LYS A 54 -0.91 -8.68 -20.02
C LYS A 54 -0.91 -7.94 -21.34
N TRP A 55 -1.56 -8.51 -22.33
CA TRP A 55 -1.63 -7.96 -23.69
C TRP A 55 -3.09 -7.63 -24.02
N ASP A 56 -3.32 -6.52 -24.72
CA ASP A 56 -4.64 -6.20 -25.25
C ASP A 56 -4.92 -6.97 -26.56
N SER A 57 -6.15 -6.86 -27.07
CA SER A 57 -6.55 -7.51 -28.33
C SER A 57 -5.80 -6.98 -29.57
N LYS A 58 -5.03 -5.90 -29.44
CA LYS A 58 -4.23 -5.28 -30.50
C LYS A 58 -2.74 -5.60 -30.37
N GLY A 59 -2.35 -6.49 -29.44
CA GLY A 59 -0.95 -6.87 -29.21
C GLY A 59 -0.13 -5.81 -28.47
N LYS A 60 -0.77 -4.85 -27.80
CA LYS A 60 -0.11 -3.84 -26.96
C LYS A 60 -0.02 -4.33 -25.52
N LEU A 61 1.17 -4.22 -24.92
CA LEU A 61 1.39 -4.53 -23.52
C LEU A 61 0.60 -3.55 -22.62
N ILE A 62 -0.26 -4.08 -21.77
CA ILE A 62 -1.03 -3.34 -20.77
C ILE A 62 -0.14 -3.14 -19.55
N MET A 63 0.24 -1.89 -19.29
CA MET A 63 1.08 -1.57 -18.13
C MET A 63 0.31 -1.81 -16.82
N PRO A 64 0.95 -2.45 -15.82
CA PRO A 64 0.35 -2.61 -14.51
C PRO A 64 0.02 -1.25 -13.87
N VAL A 65 -1.09 -1.19 -13.11
CA VAL A 65 -1.50 0.03 -12.41
C VAL A 65 -0.38 0.53 -11.48
N GLY A 66 -0.07 1.83 -11.57
CA GLY A 66 0.96 2.50 -10.77
C GLY A 66 2.40 2.32 -11.27
N VAL A 67 2.60 1.75 -12.46
CA VAL A 67 3.93 1.65 -13.10
C VAL A 67 4.07 2.71 -14.18
N GLU A 68 4.98 3.66 -13.95
CA GLU A 68 5.40 4.65 -14.93
C GLU A 68 6.77 4.24 -15.52
N VAL A 69 6.77 3.58 -16.67
CA VAL A 69 7.98 3.00 -17.28
C VAL A 69 9.09 4.04 -17.49
N GLU A 70 8.72 5.30 -17.78
CA GLU A 70 9.66 6.41 -18.00
C GLU A 70 10.49 6.78 -16.76
N SER A 71 9.95 6.53 -15.56
CA SER A 71 10.59 6.89 -14.28
C SER A 71 11.28 5.71 -13.59
N MET A 72 11.04 4.48 -14.07
CA MET A 72 11.60 3.26 -13.48
C MET A 72 13.12 3.17 -13.65
N ARG A 73 13.83 2.99 -12.54
CA ARG A 73 15.29 2.81 -12.54
C ARG A 73 15.72 1.45 -13.07
N TYR A 74 15.05 0.38 -12.66
CA TYR A 74 15.27 -0.98 -13.14
C TYR A 74 13.98 -1.52 -13.74
N ILE A 75 14.06 -1.99 -14.99
CA ILE A 75 12.98 -2.72 -15.64
C ILE A 75 13.55 -4.07 -16.03
N VAL A 76 13.10 -5.12 -15.38
CA VAL A 76 13.58 -6.49 -15.61
C VAL A 76 12.41 -7.33 -16.11
N VAL A 77 12.60 -8.00 -17.23
CA VAL A 77 11.64 -8.89 -17.86
C VAL A 77 12.21 -10.30 -17.89
N TYR A 78 11.40 -11.30 -17.59
CA TYR A 78 11.82 -12.69 -17.68
C TYR A 78 10.72 -13.57 -18.24
N ASP A 79 11.12 -14.62 -18.93
CA ASP A 79 10.29 -15.71 -19.39
C ASP A 79 10.70 -17.01 -18.67
N SER A 80 10.49 -18.17 -19.29
CA SER A 80 10.95 -19.44 -18.72
C SER A 80 12.46 -19.62 -18.76
N SER A 81 13.13 -19.28 -19.87
CA SER A 81 14.51 -19.72 -20.12
C SER A 81 15.31 -18.94 -21.20
N THR A 82 14.91 -17.72 -21.58
CA THR A 82 15.62 -16.95 -22.64
C THR A 82 17.10 -16.74 -22.28
N SER A 83 17.99 -17.08 -23.22
CA SER A 83 19.45 -16.98 -23.04
C SER A 83 20.19 -16.29 -24.19
N SER A 84 19.50 -15.93 -25.27
CA SER A 84 20.01 -15.15 -26.41
C SER A 84 19.10 -13.95 -26.69
N LEU A 85 19.67 -12.80 -27.08
CA LEU A 85 18.93 -11.63 -27.55
C LEU A 85 18.53 -11.76 -29.03
N GLN A 86 19.01 -12.81 -29.71
CA GLN A 86 18.67 -13.08 -31.10
C GLN A 86 17.49 -14.06 -31.13
N GLY A 87 16.34 -13.61 -31.67
CA GLY A 87 15.15 -14.45 -31.86
C GLY A 87 13.87 -13.76 -31.41
N SER A 88 12.75 -14.51 -31.46
CA SER A 88 11.47 -14.14 -30.86
C SER A 88 11.25 -14.98 -29.61
N GLY A 89 10.73 -14.35 -28.57
CA GLY A 89 10.44 -14.98 -27.28
C GLY A 89 9.62 -14.04 -26.41
N GLU A 90 8.84 -14.59 -25.47
CA GLU A 90 7.90 -13.83 -24.65
C GLU A 90 8.57 -12.65 -23.92
N ALA A 91 9.78 -12.87 -23.37
CA ALA A 91 10.54 -11.82 -22.70
C ALA A 91 11.08 -10.75 -23.66
N ILE A 92 11.49 -11.15 -24.87
CA ILE A 92 12.04 -10.23 -25.89
C ILE A 92 10.92 -9.32 -26.39
N GLU A 93 9.78 -9.88 -26.77
CA GLU A 93 8.61 -9.12 -27.24
C GLU A 93 8.10 -8.15 -26.17
N CYS A 94 8.06 -8.60 -24.91
CA CYS A 94 7.71 -7.75 -23.78
C CYS A 94 8.73 -6.62 -23.56
N ALA A 95 10.04 -6.93 -23.65
CA ALA A 95 11.10 -5.94 -23.51
C ALA A 95 11.07 -4.90 -24.64
N GLU A 96 10.86 -5.31 -25.89
CA GLU A 96 10.71 -4.40 -27.04
C GLU A 96 9.53 -3.44 -26.85
N ALA A 97 8.40 -3.94 -26.34
CA ALA A 97 7.23 -3.10 -26.05
C ALA A 97 7.54 -2.04 -24.98
N LEU A 98 8.27 -2.40 -23.92
CA LEU A 98 8.67 -1.49 -22.83
C LEU A 98 9.73 -0.47 -23.28
N THR A 99 10.62 -0.89 -24.17
CA THR A 99 11.74 -0.07 -24.64
C THR A 99 11.27 1.18 -25.39
N LYS A 100 10.08 1.15 -26.00
CA LYS A 100 9.45 2.30 -26.68
C LYS A 100 9.15 3.48 -25.75
N SER A 101 8.96 3.22 -24.47
CA SER A 101 8.59 4.22 -23.45
C SER A 101 9.61 4.31 -22.31
N SER A 102 10.66 3.50 -22.33
CA SER A 102 11.65 3.49 -21.24
C SER A 102 12.76 4.51 -21.47
N ARG A 103 13.18 5.17 -20.38
CA ARG A 103 14.38 6.01 -20.35
C ARG A 103 15.67 5.21 -20.16
N TYR A 104 15.59 4.10 -19.41
CA TYR A 104 16.72 3.23 -19.08
C TYR A 104 16.68 1.92 -19.87
N PRO A 105 17.81 1.25 -20.11
CA PRO A 105 17.81 -0.06 -20.79
C PRO A 105 16.90 -1.06 -20.10
N VAL A 106 16.06 -1.75 -20.88
CA VAL A 106 15.23 -2.84 -20.37
C VAL A 106 16.09 -4.09 -20.29
N GLN A 107 16.08 -4.74 -19.13
CA GLN A 107 16.91 -5.89 -18.84
C GLN A 107 16.12 -7.19 -19.01
N ILE A 108 16.69 -8.16 -19.72
CA ILE A 108 16.14 -9.51 -19.83
C ILE A 108 16.90 -10.42 -18.88
N LEU A 109 16.19 -11.14 -18.02
CA LEU A 109 16.82 -12.10 -17.10
C LEU A 109 17.33 -13.32 -17.86
N LYS A 110 18.65 -13.49 -17.91
CA LYS A 110 19.29 -14.57 -18.66
C LYS A 110 19.06 -15.93 -17.99
N GLY A 111 18.51 -16.87 -18.76
CA GLY A 111 18.07 -18.17 -18.28
C GLY A 111 16.68 -18.15 -17.60
N GLY A 112 16.00 -16.99 -17.62
CA GLY A 112 14.62 -16.82 -17.19
C GLY A 112 14.33 -17.29 -15.75
N TYR A 113 13.06 -17.61 -15.50
CA TYR A 113 12.59 -18.10 -14.22
C TYR A 113 13.28 -19.40 -13.78
N GLN A 114 13.53 -20.34 -14.71
CA GLN A 114 14.10 -21.64 -14.37
C GLN A 114 15.48 -21.52 -13.73
N ARG A 115 16.37 -20.72 -14.32
CA ARG A 115 17.72 -20.53 -13.80
C ARG A 115 17.72 -19.75 -12.49
N PHE A 116 16.95 -18.66 -12.43
CA PHE A 116 16.88 -17.84 -11.22
C PHE A 116 16.31 -18.62 -10.03
N SER A 117 15.24 -19.38 -10.25
CA SER A 117 14.61 -20.17 -9.19
C SER A 117 15.43 -21.38 -8.75
N ALA A 118 16.32 -21.90 -9.61
CA ALA A 118 17.29 -22.93 -9.24
C ALA A 118 18.36 -22.38 -8.29
N PHE A 119 18.87 -21.17 -8.55
CA PHE A 119 19.88 -20.54 -7.67
C PHE A 119 19.28 -19.94 -6.41
N TYR A 120 18.09 -19.34 -6.49
CA TYR A 120 17.47 -18.62 -5.38
C TYR A 120 16.04 -19.12 -5.10
N PRO A 121 15.88 -20.38 -4.66
CA PRO A 121 14.56 -21.00 -4.47
C PRO A 121 13.68 -20.30 -3.44
N PHE A 122 14.28 -19.56 -2.51
CA PHE A 122 13.61 -18.77 -1.46
C PHE A 122 12.98 -17.46 -1.97
N PHE A 123 13.29 -17.02 -3.20
CA PHE A 123 12.60 -15.89 -3.84
C PHE A 123 11.37 -16.30 -4.66
N ARG A 124 11.02 -17.59 -4.66
CA ARG A 124 9.79 -18.08 -5.27
C ARG A 124 8.60 -17.80 -4.36
N THR A 125 7.51 -17.35 -4.97
CA THR A 125 6.24 -17.14 -4.27
C THR A 125 5.05 -17.47 -5.17
N GLN A 126 3.90 -17.70 -4.55
CA GLN A 126 2.58 -17.66 -5.21
C GLN A 126 1.78 -16.42 -4.79
N LYS A 127 2.23 -15.74 -3.72
CA LYS A 127 1.59 -14.55 -3.18
C LYS A 127 1.98 -13.32 -3.99
N ILE A 128 0.97 -12.66 -4.54
CA ILE A 128 1.11 -11.36 -5.17
C ILE A 128 1.16 -10.29 -4.07
N LEU A 129 2.23 -9.49 -4.05
CA LEU A 129 2.40 -8.40 -3.10
C LEU A 129 1.79 -7.12 -3.66
N TYR A 130 0.78 -6.57 -2.97
CA TYR A 130 0.02 -5.41 -3.45
C TYR A 130 0.27 -4.15 -2.64
N THR A 131 0.72 -4.28 -1.39
CA THR A 131 0.82 -3.15 -0.47
C THR A 131 2.26 -2.73 -0.22
N ILE A 132 2.48 -1.42 -0.09
CA ILE A 132 3.79 -0.85 0.29
C ILE A 132 4.27 -1.46 1.61
N LYS A 133 3.37 -1.65 2.59
CA LYS A 133 3.68 -2.26 3.89
C LYS A 133 4.26 -3.68 3.76
N GLU A 134 3.75 -4.48 2.83
CA GLU A 134 4.30 -5.82 2.59
C GLU A 134 5.71 -5.74 2.01
N LEU A 135 5.95 -4.81 1.09
CA LEU A 135 7.28 -4.57 0.49
C LEU A 135 8.28 -4.05 1.52
N GLU A 136 7.86 -3.15 2.41
CA GLU A 136 8.66 -2.64 3.53
C GLU A 136 9.00 -3.72 4.56
N SER A 137 8.12 -4.71 4.72
CA SER A 137 8.32 -5.84 5.65
C SER A 137 9.26 -6.92 5.12
N LEU A 138 9.66 -6.85 3.83
CA LEU A 138 10.60 -7.80 3.25
C LEU A 138 11.95 -7.69 3.94
N ARG A 139 12.44 -8.83 4.40
CA ARG A 139 13.77 -8.94 5.02
C ARG A 139 14.79 -9.20 3.90
N PRO A 140 15.71 -8.27 3.63
CA PRO A 140 16.71 -8.46 2.58
C PRO A 140 17.77 -9.48 3.02
N TYR A 141 18.24 -10.28 2.08
CA TYR A 141 19.43 -11.09 2.21
C TYR A 141 20.69 -10.22 1.99
N PRO A 142 21.87 -10.66 2.48
CA PRO A 142 23.14 -10.05 2.11
C PRO A 142 23.31 -9.97 0.60
N VAL A 143 23.97 -8.92 0.09
CA VAL A 143 24.24 -8.83 -1.35
C VAL A 143 25.39 -9.76 -1.73
N GLU A 144 25.37 -10.22 -2.96
CA GLU A 144 26.33 -11.17 -3.52
C GLU A 144 27.40 -10.41 -4.32
N LEU A 145 28.66 -10.54 -3.90
CA LEU A 145 29.82 -9.94 -4.57
C LEU A 145 30.44 -10.92 -5.57
N LEU A 146 30.49 -12.20 -5.21
CA LEU A 146 30.88 -13.30 -6.08
C LEU A 146 29.75 -14.34 -6.05
N PRO A 147 29.14 -14.69 -7.19
CA PRO A 147 28.01 -15.61 -7.25
C PRO A 147 28.25 -16.94 -6.51
N GLY A 148 27.38 -17.26 -5.55
CA GLY A 148 27.40 -18.45 -4.71
C GLY A 148 28.52 -18.51 -3.68
N GLN A 149 29.38 -17.50 -3.61
CA GLN A 149 30.67 -17.60 -2.93
C GLN A 149 30.90 -16.53 -1.87
N LEU A 150 30.72 -15.26 -2.21
CA LEU A 150 31.05 -14.14 -1.34
C LEU A 150 29.87 -13.19 -1.18
N TYR A 151 29.47 -12.97 0.06
CA TYR A 151 28.35 -12.13 0.44
C TYR A 151 28.79 -10.97 1.35
N LEU A 152 28.10 -9.84 1.23
CA LEU A 152 28.32 -8.63 2.02
C LEU A 152 27.01 -8.20 2.68
N GLY A 153 27.01 -8.12 4.00
CA GLY A 153 25.79 -7.85 4.78
C GLY A 153 26.01 -7.06 6.06
N ASP A 154 24.96 -6.97 6.85
CA ASP A 154 24.97 -6.37 8.19
C ASP A 154 24.81 -7.39 9.31
N TYR A 155 24.93 -6.91 10.55
CA TYR A 155 24.80 -7.73 11.74
C TYR A 155 23.44 -8.45 11.84
N LYS A 156 22.34 -7.78 11.47
CA LYS A 156 20.98 -8.38 11.56
C LYS A 156 20.83 -9.55 10.60
N GLN A 157 21.44 -9.45 9.43
CA GLN A 157 21.47 -10.53 8.44
C GLN A 157 22.36 -11.68 8.92
N ALA A 158 23.53 -11.37 9.49
CA ALA A 158 24.47 -12.37 9.99
C ALA A 158 23.92 -13.20 11.16
N ILE A 159 23.08 -12.64 12.03
CA ILE A 159 22.46 -13.38 13.15
C ILE A 159 21.15 -14.07 12.78
N ASN A 160 20.65 -13.93 11.55
CA ASN A 160 19.35 -14.47 11.17
C ASN A 160 19.48 -15.93 10.69
N PRO A 161 18.99 -16.93 11.45
CA PRO A 161 19.16 -18.34 11.10
C PRO A 161 18.46 -18.74 9.79
N HIS A 162 17.40 -18.03 9.37
CA HIS A 162 16.77 -18.27 8.08
C HIS A 162 17.67 -17.84 6.93
N VAL A 163 18.32 -16.68 7.03
CA VAL A 163 19.26 -16.18 6.03
C VAL A 163 20.44 -17.12 5.89
N LEU A 164 21.04 -17.52 7.02
CA LEU A 164 22.19 -18.43 7.02
C LEU A 164 21.82 -19.79 6.43
N LYS A 165 20.63 -20.32 6.75
CA LYS A 165 20.15 -21.61 6.23
C LYS A 165 19.86 -21.56 4.73
N ASP A 166 19.12 -20.55 4.28
CA ASP A 166 18.71 -20.42 2.87
C ASP A 166 19.90 -20.23 1.93
N LEU A 167 20.94 -19.54 2.41
CA LEU A 167 22.19 -19.30 1.68
C LEU A 167 23.26 -20.37 1.95
N ASN A 168 22.96 -21.38 2.77
CA ASN A 168 23.91 -22.42 3.18
C ASN A 168 25.25 -21.85 3.71
N MET A 169 25.16 -20.80 4.53
CA MET A 169 26.31 -20.08 5.08
C MET A 169 26.95 -20.87 6.22
N SER A 170 28.23 -21.22 6.05
CA SER A 170 29.04 -21.90 7.08
C SER A 170 30.15 -21.01 7.65
N THR A 171 30.52 -19.95 6.94
CA THR A 171 31.70 -19.12 7.26
C THR A 171 31.32 -17.65 7.35
N LEU A 172 31.69 -17.00 8.45
CA LEU A 172 31.38 -15.61 8.73
C LEU A 172 32.65 -14.80 9.04
N VAL A 173 32.72 -13.57 8.52
CA VAL A 173 33.78 -12.60 8.83
C VAL A 173 33.14 -11.36 9.45
N ASN A 174 33.32 -11.19 10.76
CA ASN A 174 32.83 -10.04 11.51
C ASN A 174 33.91 -8.95 11.56
N VAL A 175 33.63 -7.79 10.97
CA VAL A 175 34.51 -6.61 11.01
C VAL A 175 33.84 -5.52 11.83
N SER A 176 33.75 -5.73 13.14
CA SER A 176 33.15 -4.77 14.09
C SER A 176 33.72 -4.95 15.50
N GLU A 177 33.46 -3.98 16.37
CA GLU A 177 33.88 -4.03 17.78
C GLU A 177 33.10 -5.05 18.61
N ASP A 178 31.86 -5.34 18.21
CA ASP A 178 30.99 -6.27 18.91
C ASP A 178 31.42 -7.73 18.66
N SER A 179 32.04 -8.33 19.68
CA SER A 179 32.22 -9.79 19.76
C SER A 179 30.95 -10.42 20.36
N SER A 180 29.90 -10.61 19.56
CA SER A 180 28.72 -11.29 20.10
C SER A 180 29.03 -12.78 20.34
N HIS A 181 29.03 -13.23 21.60
CA HIS A 181 29.04 -14.65 22.03
C HIS A 181 27.87 -15.50 21.46
N MET A 182 26.99 -14.89 20.66
CA MET A 182 25.77 -15.50 20.10
C MET A 182 26.06 -16.61 19.07
N PHE A 183 27.23 -16.59 18.43
CA PHE A 183 27.56 -17.56 17.40
C PHE A 183 28.19 -18.85 17.93
N GLU A 184 28.52 -18.91 19.22
CA GLU A 184 29.15 -20.08 19.87
C GLU A 184 28.23 -21.32 19.89
N LYS A 185 26.93 -21.15 19.64
CA LYS A 185 25.95 -22.25 19.59
C LYS A 185 25.73 -22.86 18.20
N GLY A 186 26.41 -22.37 17.15
CA GLY A 186 26.26 -22.88 15.77
C GLY A 186 27.55 -23.49 15.22
N ASN A 187 27.44 -24.39 14.24
CA ASN A 187 28.58 -24.98 13.50
C ASN A 187 29.24 -24.02 12.50
N HIS A 188 29.29 -22.72 12.81
CA HIS A 188 29.83 -21.70 11.90
C HIS A 188 31.31 -21.42 12.22
N THR A 189 32.15 -21.34 11.20
CA THR A 189 33.53 -20.87 11.35
C THR A 189 33.54 -19.35 11.28
N ILE A 190 34.09 -18.67 12.29
CA ILE A 190 34.05 -17.22 12.39
C ILE A 190 35.45 -16.62 12.51
N LEU A 191 35.73 -15.64 11.65
CA LEU A 191 36.85 -14.73 11.82
C LEU A 191 36.32 -13.39 12.37
N HIS A 192 36.79 -12.99 13.54
CA HIS A 192 36.46 -11.68 14.12
C HIS A 192 37.67 -10.74 14.03
N ILE A 193 37.42 -9.56 13.46
CA ILE A 193 38.35 -8.45 13.31
C ILE A 193 37.78 -7.27 14.09
N ASN A 194 38.37 -6.98 15.24
CA ASN A 194 37.94 -5.91 16.13
C ASN A 194 38.43 -4.55 15.63
N VAL A 195 37.57 -3.82 14.92
CA VAL A 195 37.89 -2.51 14.32
C VAL A 195 36.69 -1.56 14.42
N ALA A 196 36.94 -0.34 14.90
CA ALA A 196 35.97 0.76 14.95
C ALA A 196 35.73 1.37 13.56
N ASP A 197 34.55 1.96 13.32
CA ASP A 197 34.27 2.67 12.06
C ASP A 197 34.73 4.13 12.13
N SER A 198 36.02 4.35 12.39
CA SER A 198 36.64 5.69 12.45
C SER A 198 37.74 5.85 11.41
N VAL A 199 38.14 7.09 11.16
CA VAL A 199 39.19 7.42 10.16
C VAL A 199 40.57 7.00 10.66
N GLU A 200 40.74 6.95 11.98
CA GLU A 200 41.98 6.60 12.69
C GLU A 200 42.14 5.09 12.89
N ALA A 201 41.08 4.30 12.67
CA ALA A 201 41.08 2.87 12.90
C ALA A 201 41.92 2.13 11.86
N ASP A 202 42.78 1.22 12.30
CA ASP A 202 43.63 0.40 11.43
C ASP A 202 42.92 -0.89 11.04
N LEU A 203 42.49 -0.97 9.77
CA LEU A 203 42.00 -2.19 9.15
C LEU A 203 43.08 -2.84 8.26
N TYR A 204 44.05 -2.05 7.79
CA TYR A 204 45.12 -2.46 6.90
C TYR A 204 45.91 -3.66 7.43
N SER A 205 46.30 -3.61 8.71
CA SER A 205 47.05 -4.69 9.37
C SER A 205 46.30 -6.03 9.38
N SER A 206 44.98 -6.01 9.17
CA SER A 206 44.15 -7.22 9.11
C SER A 206 43.88 -7.72 7.68
N PHE A 207 44.20 -6.95 6.63
CA PHE A 207 43.85 -7.30 5.25
C PHE A 207 44.42 -8.65 4.82
N GLU A 208 45.69 -8.92 5.08
CA GLU A 208 46.31 -10.21 4.73
C GLU A 208 45.60 -11.38 5.42
N ARG A 209 45.36 -11.26 6.73
CA ARG A 209 44.65 -12.27 7.52
C ARG A 209 43.23 -12.52 6.99
N ILE A 210 42.51 -11.45 6.63
CA ILE A 210 41.17 -11.54 6.03
C ILE A 210 41.25 -12.26 4.68
N CYS A 211 42.18 -11.88 3.81
CA CYS A 211 42.32 -12.46 2.48
C CYS A 211 42.61 -13.96 2.54
N VAL A 212 43.64 -14.35 3.30
CA VAL A 212 44.04 -15.75 3.49
C VAL A 212 42.88 -16.59 4.05
N PHE A 213 42.13 -16.05 5.01
CA PHE A 213 40.98 -16.75 5.58
C PHE A 213 39.86 -16.95 4.55
N ILE A 214 39.51 -15.91 3.79
CA ILE A 214 38.45 -16.00 2.78
C ILE A 214 38.89 -16.96 1.66
N ASP A 215 40.10 -16.81 1.11
CA ASP A 215 40.62 -17.68 0.06
C ASP A 215 40.62 -19.16 0.49
N SER A 216 41.08 -19.45 1.71
CA SER A 216 41.04 -20.81 2.26
C SER A 216 39.62 -21.40 2.26
N ARG A 217 38.61 -20.59 2.57
CA ARG A 217 37.22 -21.04 2.67
C ARG A 217 36.56 -21.18 1.31
N LEU A 218 36.80 -20.23 0.40
CA LEU A 218 36.32 -20.32 -0.98
C LEU A 218 36.90 -21.54 -1.71
N ASN A 219 38.18 -21.87 -1.49
CA ASN A 219 38.81 -23.07 -2.04
C ASN A 219 38.18 -24.39 -1.54
N THR A 220 37.56 -24.38 -0.36
CA THR A 220 36.80 -25.54 0.15
C THR A 220 35.34 -25.58 -0.34
N GLY A 221 34.94 -24.64 -1.21
CA GLY A 221 33.56 -24.50 -1.68
C GLY A 221 32.60 -23.94 -0.61
N SER A 222 33.13 -23.39 0.48
CA SER A 222 32.33 -22.77 1.53
C SER A 222 32.05 -21.32 1.21
N ALA A 223 30.78 -20.94 1.18
CA ALA A 223 30.39 -19.56 0.96
C ALA A 223 30.62 -18.71 2.23
N VAL A 224 31.03 -17.47 2.02
CA VAL A 224 31.52 -16.56 3.08
C VAL A 224 30.66 -15.30 3.15
N LEU A 225 30.21 -14.95 4.35
CA LEU A 225 29.55 -13.67 4.62
C LEU A 225 30.48 -12.73 5.38
N ILE A 226 30.84 -11.60 4.76
CA ILE A 226 31.51 -10.48 5.42
C ILE A 226 30.45 -9.50 5.92
N PHE A 227 30.51 -9.13 7.19
CA PHE A 227 29.55 -8.19 7.77
C PHE A 227 30.16 -7.27 8.82
N SER A 228 29.48 -6.16 9.06
CA SER A 228 29.74 -5.24 10.17
C SER A 228 28.41 -4.76 10.74
N SER A 229 28.39 -3.85 11.73
CA SER A 229 27.15 -3.41 12.39
C SER A 229 26.07 -2.94 11.41
N HIS A 230 26.44 -2.16 10.38
CA HIS A 230 25.51 -1.58 9.40
C HIS A 230 25.71 -2.08 7.96
N GLY A 231 26.75 -2.87 7.71
CA GLY A 231 27.02 -3.34 6.35
C GLY A 231 27.50 -2.25 5.37
N ILE A 232 27.96 -1.08 5.81
CA ILE A 232 28.22 0.07 4.91
C ILE A 232 29.71 0.36 4.67
N SER A 233 30.51 0.44 5.73
CA SER A 233 31.90 0.94 5.69
C SER A 233 32.93 -0.16 5.90
N ARG A 234 33.18 -0.59 7.16
CA ARG A 234 34.21 -1.60 7.55
C ARG A 234 34.22 -2.87 6.70
N CYS A 235 33.09 -3.59 6.68
CA CYS A 235 32.94 -4.81 5.90
C CYS A 235 33.08 -4.59 4.39
N SER A 236 32.69 -3.41 3.89
CA SER A 236 32.86 -3.07 2.48
C SER A 236 34.34 -2.87 2.16
N ALA A 237 35.08 -2.20 3.04
CA ALA A 237 36.53 -2.06 2.91
C ALA A 237 37.23 -3.42 2.95
N ALA A 238 36.88 -4.29 3.89
CA ALA A 238 37.40 -5.66 3.93
C ALA A 238 37.10 -6.46 2.65
N ALA A 239 35.88 -6.34 2.12
CA ALA A 239 35.49 -6.98 0.86
C ALA A 239 36.27 -6.44 -0.35
N ILE A 240 36.48 -5.12 -0.44
CA ILE A 240 37.28 -4.50 -1.48
C ILE A 240 38.74 -4.98 -1.39
N ALA A 241 39.32 -5.00 -0.19
CA ALA A 241 40.69 -5.48 0.01
C ALA A 241 40.87 -6.94 -0.45
N PHE A 242 39.89 -7.78 -0.14
CA PHE A 242 39.84 -9.16 -0.62
C PHE A 242 39.74 -9.24 -2.15
N LEU A 243 38.80 -8.53 -2.77
CA LEU A 243 38.59 -8.59 -4.22
C LEU A 243 39.79 -8.04 -5.00
N LEU A 244 40.45 -6.98 -4.49
CA LEU A 244 41.74 -6.49 -5.00
C LEU A 244 42.78 -7.60 -5.02
N HIS A 245 42.91 -8.33 -3.90
CA HIS A 245 43.87 -9.41 -3.75
C HIS A 245 43.54 -10.61 -4.65
N HIS A 246 42.29 -11.02 -4.70
CA HIS A 246 41.83 -12.24 -5.36
C HIS A 246 41.71 -12.08 -6.88
N LEU A 247 41.15 -10.96 -7.36
CA LEU A 247 40.92 -10.71 -8.79
C LEU A 247 42.10 -9.99 -9.47
N LYS A 248 43.05 -9.44 -8.70
CA LYS A 248 44.15 -8.60 -9.20
C LYS A 248 43.68 -7.39 -10.00
N TYR A 249 42.50 -6.87 -9.66
CA TYR A 249 41.91 -5.67 -10.24
C TYR A 249 42.40 -4.41 -9.51
N THR A 250 42.28 -3.25 -10.15
CA THR A 250 42.54 -1.95 -9.53
C THR A 250 41.44 -1.59 -8.53
N LEU A 251 41.74 -0.65 -7.63
CA LEU A 251 40.79 -0.13 -6.65
C LEU A 251 39.57 0.48 -7.35
N GLY A 252 39.76 1.20 -8.46
CA GLY A 252 38.67 1.75 -9.26
C GLY A 252 37.71 0.67 -9.80
N GLU A 253 38.25 -0.39 -10.39
CA GLU A 253 37.45 -1.50 -10.96
C GLU A 253 36.69 -2.26 -9.87
N VAL A 254 37.35 -2.60 -8.77
CA VAL A 254 36.71 -3.28 -7.63
C VAL A 254 35.66 -2.38 -6.99
N TRP A 255 35.95 -1.09 -6.86
CA TRP A 255 35.00 -0.13 -6.30
C TRP A 255 33.73 -0.06 -7.13
N GLU A 256 33.85 0.00 -8.46
CA GLU A 256 32.70 0.00 -9.35
C GLU A 256 31.90 -1.30 -9.24
N HIS A 257 32.57 -2.45 -9.24
CA HIS A 257 31.95 -3.76 -9.07
C HIS A 257 31.13 -3.85 -7.78
N VAL A 258 31.74 -3.52 -6.62
CA VAL A 258 31.05 -3.60 -5.33
C VAL A 258 29.93 -2.55 -5.26
N LEU A 259 30.08 -1.38 -5.87
CA LEU A 259 29.04 -0.35 -5.91
C LEU A 259 27.83 -0.78 -6.78
N GLN A 260 28.05 -1.55 -7.84
CA GLN A 260 26.98 -2.16 -8.64
C GLN A 260 26.22 -3.22 -7.83
N CYS A 261 26.91 -4.05 -7.05
CA CYS A 261 26.27 -5.01 -6.14
C CYS A 261 25.60 -4.34 -4.94
N LYS A 262 26.16 -3.23 -4.43
CA LYS A 262 25.75 -2.56 -3.19
C LYS A 262 25.73 -1.04 -3.31
N THR A 263 24.57 -0.48 -3.63
CA THR A 263 24.42 0.95 -3.94
C THR A 263 24.59 1.91 -2.75
N ASN A 264 24.62 1.38 -1.52
CA ASN A 264 24.85 2.13 -0.28
C ASN A 264 26.24 1.91 0.32
N MET A 265 27.12 1.19 -0.37
CA MET A 265 28.52 1.01 0.02
C MET A 265 29.21 2.37 0.22
N ARG A 266 29.85 2.55 1.38
CA ARG A 266 30.57 3.80 1.71
C ARG A 266 31.63 3.59 2.81
N PRO A 267 32.80 3.02 2.49
CA PRO A 267 33.98 3.10 3.35
C PRO A 267 34.28 4.54 3.78
N ASN A 268 34.74 4.72 5.02
CA ASN A 268 35.21 6.02 5.49
C ASN A 268 36.53 6.42 4.80
N ARG A 269 36.92 7.70 4.89
CA ARG A 269 38.10 8.22 4.18
C ARG A 269 39.42 7.56 4.62
N GLY A 270 39.54 7.17 5.88
CA GLY A 270 40.72 6.46 6.40
C GLY A 270 40.85 5.08 5.77
N PHE A 271 39.75 4.33 5.66
CA PHE A 271 39.74 3.05 4.95
C PHE A 271 39.98 3.19 3.46
N VAL A 272 39.47 4.23 2.80
CA VAL A 272 39.80 4.48 1.38
C VAL A 272 41.30 4.70 1.19
N GLN A 273 41.95 5.44 2.09
CA GLN A 273 43.40 5.63 2.05
C GLN A 273 44.13 4.28 2.23
N GLN A 274 43.75 3.50 3.24
CA GLN A 274 44.32 2.17 3.49
C GLN A 274 44.13 1.22 2.31
N LEU A 275 43.00 1.29 1.60
CA LEU A 275 42.75 0.51 0.38
C LEU A 275 43.64 0.95 -0.78
N SER A 276 43.95 2.24 -0.90
CA SER A 276 44.90 2.76 -1.89
C SER A 276 46.33 2.31 -1.59
N ASP A 277 46.69 2.23 -0.31
CA ASP A 277 47.97 1.64 0.13
C ASP A 277 47.99 0.13 -0.13
N TRP A 278 46.86 -0.56 0.03
CA TRP A 278 46.73 -1.99 -0.25
C TRP A 278 46.79 -2.34 -1.74
N GLU A 279 46.24 -1.48 -2.61
CA GLU A 279 46.42 -1.58 -4.07
C GLU A 279 47.90 -1.55 -4.43
N LEU A 280 48.67 -0.61 -3.84
CA LEU A 280 50.12 -0.52 -4.04
C LEU A 280 50.84 -1.80 -3.56
N HIS A 281 50.46 -2.33 -2.39
CA HIS A 281 51.05 -3.56 -1.87
C HIS A 281 50.74 -4.79 -2.76
N THR A 282 49.51 -4.89 -3.27
CA THR A 282 49.04 -6.06 -4.02
C THR A 282 49.48 -6.04 -5.48
N LEU A 283 49.45 -4.88 -6.13
CA LEU A 283 49.72 -4.72 -7.57
C LEU A 283 51.12 -4.14 -7.86
N GLY A 284 51.84 -3.68 -6.84
CA GLY A 284 53.15 -3.03 -6.97
C GLY A 284 53.11 -1.61 -7.53
N ARG A 285 51.93 -1.08 -7.86
CA ARG A 285 51.73 0.29 -8.37
C ARG A 285 50.37 0.83 -7.95
N ARG A 286 50.29 2.14 -7.68
CA ARG A 286 49.03 2.85 -7.45
C ARG A 286 48.49 3.31 -8.80
N MET A 287 47.38 2.73 -9.23
CA MET A 287 46.75 3.04 -10.53
C MET A 287 45.54 3.95 -10.35
N THR A 288 44.86 3.85 -9.21
CA THR A 288 43.64 4.59 -8.94
C THR A 288 43.98 5.89 -8.22
N ASP A 289 43.73 7.03 -8.85
CA ASP A 289 43.79 8.32 -8.17
C ASP A 289 42.55 8.50 -7.28
N ILE A 290 42.79 8.61 -5.97
CA ILE A 290 41.76 8.88 -4.96
C ILE A 290 41.40 10.38 -4.88
N ALA A 291 42.11 11.25 -5.59
CA ALA A 291 41.86 12.68 -5.69
C ALA A 291 41.04 13.09 -6.94
N GLU A 292 41.12 12.34 -8.06
CA GLU A 292 40.32 12.58 -9.28
C GLU A 292 38.83 12.18 -9.13
N PRO A 293 37.89 12.86 -9.82
CA PRO A 293 36.48 12.96 -9.45
C PRO A 293 35.60 11.79 -9.94
N ALA A 294 36.04 10.55 -9.73
CA ALA A 294 35.11 9.41 -9.62
C ALA A 294 34.41 9.40 -8.24
N ILE A 295 35.02 10.05 -7.24
CA ILE A 295 34.52 10.17 -5.86
C ILE A 295 33.72 11.46 -5.66
N GLU A 296 33.91 12.51 -6.47
CA GLU A 296 33.18 13.78 -6.34
C GLU A 296 31.69 13.67 -6.76
N LYS A 297 31.36 12.74 -7.67
CA LYS A 297 29.97 12.32 -7.93
C LYS A 297 29.28 11.76 -6.68
N MET A 298 30.02 11.35 -5.64
CA MET A 298 29.45 10.90 -4.36
C MET A 298 29.00 12.06 -3.48
N GLU A 299 29.59 13.24 -3.58
CA GLU A 299 29.13 14.43 -2.84
C GLU A 299 27.89 15.04 -3.50
N THR A 300 27.85 15.08 -4.84
CA THR A 300 26.63 15.48 -5.56
C THR A 300 25.51 14.45 -5.37
N ARG A 301 25.81 13.14 -5.37
CA ARG A 301 24.84 12.10 -4.95
C ARG A 301 24.45 12.19 -3.48
N ARG A 302 25.33 12.64 -2.59
CA ARG A 302 25.03 12.87 -1.15
C ARG A 302 24.04 14.00 -1.00
N LEU A 303 24.24 15.11 -1.70
CA LEU A 303 23.31 16.24 -1.72
C LEU A 303 21.96 15.81 -2.32
N TYR A 304 21.97 15.06 -3.42
CA TYR A 304 20.75 14.56 -4.06
C TYR A 304 20.00 13.54 -3.19
N LYS A 305 20.71 12.62 -2.51
CA LYS A 305 20.11 11.67 -1.56
C LYS A 305 19.57 12.37 -0.32
N GLN A 306 20.26 13.39 0.19
CA GLN A 306 19.79 14.17 1.35
C GLN A 306 18.51 14.94 1.00
N LYS A 307 18.46 15.55 -0.20
CA LYS A 307 17.24 16.14 -0.76
C LYS A 307 16.12 15.10 -0.92
N LEU A 308 16.44 13.89 -1.38
CA LEU A 308 15.44 12.82 -1.55
C LEU A 308 14.90 12.30 -0.21
N GLU A 309 15.75 12.19 0.82
CA GLU A 309 15.33 11.84 2.19
C GLU A 309 14.48 12.94 2.83
N GLU A 310 14.80 14.22 2.59
CA GLU A 310 13.95 15.35 3.00
C GLU A 310 12.59 15.28 2.32
N VAL A 311 12.55 15.01 1.01
CA VAL A 311 11.30 14.82 0.26
C VAL A 311 10.52 13.61 0.78
N SER A 312 11.18 12.49 1.07
CA SER A 312 10.53 11.31 1.67
C SER A 312 9.95 11.61 3.04
N LYS A 313 10.67 12.34 3.91
CA LYS A 313 10.17 12.76 5.22
C LYS A 313 8.97 13.71 5.10
N LEU A 314 9.00 14.61 4.12
CA LEU A 314 7.87 15.49 3.81
C LEU A 314 6.66 14.70 3.29
N GLN A 315 6.89 13.70 2.44
CA GLN A 315 5.87 12.80 1.92
C GLN A 315 5.26 11.95 3.04
N ASP A 316 6.05 11.43 3.96
CA ASP A 316 5.58 10.71 5.15
C ASP A 316 4.74 11.63 6.04
N SER A 317 5.23 12.84 6.32
CA SER A 317 4.51 13.83 7.13
C SER A 317 3.16 14.20 6.49
N CYS A 318 3.14 14.42 5.17
CA CYS A 318 1.92 14.69 4.40
C CYS A 318 0.97 13.49 4.45
N SER A 319 1.47 12.27 4.26
CA SER A 319 0.69 11.04 4.32
C SER A 319 0.06 10.82 5.70
N HIS A 320 0.81 11.10 6.78
CA HIS A 320 0.32 11.05 8.14
C HIS A 320 -0.75 12.14 8.40
N ALA A 321 -0.55 13.34 7.87
CA ALA A 321 -1.54 14.42 7.97
C ALA A 321 -2.85 14.05 7.24
N ILE A 322 -2.75 13.48 6.03
CA ILE A 322 -3.88 12.98 5.24
C ILE A 322 -4.59 11.83 5.98
N ALA A 323 -3.85 10.88 6.55
CA ALA A 323 -4.43 9.78 7.33
C ALA A 323 -5.17 10.31 8.58
N ARG A 324 -4.60 11.31 9.27
CA ARG A 324 -5.21 11.97 10.42
C ARG A 324 -6.49 12.71 10.03
N GLN A 325 -6.49 13.43 8.91
CA GLN A 325 -7.69 14.07 8.38
C GLN A 325 -8.76 13.04 7.97
N ARG A 326 -8.37 11.93 7.34
CA ARG A 326 -9.28 10.84 6.98
C ARG A 326 -9.93 10.19 8.20
N ASN A 327 -9.18 10.03 9.29
CA ASN A 327 -9.73 9.52 10.55
C ASN A 327 -10.67 10.51 11.22
N LYS A 328 -10.33 11.81 11.24
CA LYS A 328 -11.28 12.86 11.68
C LYS A 328 -12.56 12.87 10.84
N LEU A 329 -12.45 12.69 9.53
CA LEU A 329 -13.60 12.61 8.63
C LEU A 329 -14.46 11.39 8.94
N LYS A 330 -13.83 10.23 9.23
CA LYS A 330 -14.54 9.03 9.68
C LYS A 330 -15.25 9.26 11.02
N GLU A 331 -14.60 9.88 11.99
CA GLU A 331 -15.24 10.22 13.28
C GLU A 331 -16.42 11.17 13.09
N LEU A 332 -16.29 12.18 12.23
CA LEU A 332 -17.39 13.08 11.88
C LEU A 332 -18.55 12.34 11.21
N THR A 333 -18.22 11.38 10.34
CA THR A 333 -19.21 10.53 9.66
C THR A 333 -19.91 9.62 10.67
N VAL A 334 -19.18 9.06 11.64
CA VAL A 334 -19.72 8.22 12.72
C VAL A 334 -20.60 9.04 13.68
N LEU A 335 -20.22 10.27 14.00
CA LEU A 335 -21.04 11.19 14.80
C LEU A 335 -22.34 11.58 14.09
N TYR A 336 -22.27 11.90 12.80
CA TYR A 336 -23.46 12.17 11.98
C TYR A 336 -24.36 10.94 11.89
N LEU A 337 -23.77 9.76 11.67
CA LEU A 337 -24.50 8.49 11.61
C LEU A 337 -25.15 8.15 12.96
N SER A 338 -24.45 8.39 14.07
CA SER A 338 -24.95 8.24 15.45
C SER A 338 -26.11 9.18 15.75
N LEU A 339 -26.05 10.43 15.29
CA LEU A 339 -27.09 11.43 15.48
C LEU A 339 -28.36 11.10 14.68
N VAL A 340 -28.20 10.51 13.49
CA VAL A 340 -29.31 10.16 12.58
C VAL A 340 -29.93 8.80 12.91
N LEU A 341 -29.12 7.81 13.32
CA LEU A 341 -29.58 6.43 13.59
C LEU A 341 -29.94 6.16 15.05
N GLY A 342 -29.36 6.88 16.02
CA GLY A 342 -29.34 6.43 17.42
C GLY A 342 -28.49 5.17 17.61
N ILE A 343 -28.43 4.64 18.84
CA ILE A 343 -27.63 3.45 19.24
C ILE A 343 -28.27 2.16 18.68
N VAL A 344 -28.35 2.00 17.36
CA VAL A 344 -28.94 0.78 16.77
C VAL A 344 -28.09 0.22 15.64
N ASN A 345 -27.80 -1.08 15.75
CA ASN A 345 -27.08 -1.87 14.75
C ASN A 345 -27.90 -2.06 13.47
N VAL A 346 -27.24 -1.93 12.32
CA VAL A 346 -27.84 -1.98 10.96
C VAL A 346 -28.43 -3.37 10.62
N THR A 347 -27.97 -4.43 11.28
CA THR A 347 -28.48 -5.80 11.12
C THR A 347 -29.17 -6.27 12.41
N LEU A 348 -30.50 -6.33 12.39
CA LEU A 348 -31.32 -6.79 13.51
C LEU A 348 -31.50 -8.31 13.41
N LEU A 349 -30.56 -9.07 14.00
CA LEU A 349 -30.54 -10.53 13.90
C LEU A 349 -31.69 -11.22 14.67
N ASN A 350 -32.26 -10.57 15.69
CA ASN A 350 -33.27 -11.18 16.56
C ASN A 350 -34.70 -10.71 16.20
N LYS A 351 -35.68 -11.63 16.17
CA LYS A 351 -37.08 -11.32 15.84
C LYS A 351 -37.67 -10.23 16.76
N HIS A 352 -37.36 -10.29 18.06
CA HIS A 352 -37.75 -9.25 19.03
C HIS A 352 -37.16 -7.87 18.69
N SER A 353 -35.87 -7.81 18.33
CA SER A 353 -35.20 -6.55 17.99
C SER A 353 -35.77 -5.87 16.75
N LYS A 354 -36.26 -6.66 15.77
CA LYS A 354 -36.96 -6.13 14.59
C LYS A 354 -38.28 -5.45 14.95
N PHE A 355 -39.02 -6.01 15.92
CA PHE A 355 -40.26 -5.40 16.41
C PHE A 355 -40.01 -4.14 17.24
N THR A 356 -39.03 -4.17 18.14
CA THR A 356 -38.67 -3.00 18.95
C THR A 356 -38.26 -1.83 18.07
N TYR A 357 -37.40 -2.06 17.07
CA TYR A 357 -36.97 -1.01 16.14
C TYR A 357 -38.13 -0.45 15.30
N LYS A 358 -39.07 -1.31 14.90
CA LYS A 358 -40.27 -0.89 14.19
C LYS A 358 -41.16 0.02 15.04
N ASP A 359 -41.41 -0.36 16.29
CA ASP A 359 -42.17 0.44 17.25
C ASP A 359 -41.48 1.79 17.52
N GLU A 360 -40.15 1.80 17.67
CA GLU A 360 -39.35 3.02 17.79
C GLU A 360 -39.45 3.92 16.55
N TYR A 361 -39.44 3.34 15.35
CA TYR A 361 -39.63 4.07 14.10
C TYR A 361 -41.04 4.68 14.01
N GLU A 362 -42.09 3.92 14.31
CA GLU A 362 -43.48 4.38 14.26
C GLU A 362 -43.72 5.51 15.27
N LYS A 363 -43.22 5.37 16.50
CA LYS A 363 -43.24 6.41 17.54
C LYS A 363 -42.47 7.65 17.12
N PHE A 364 -41.25 7.49 16.62
CA PHE A 364 -40.42 8.61 16.12
C PHE A 364 -41.14 9.40 15.03
N LYS A 365 -41.71 8.69 14.05
CA LYS A 365 -42.44 9.30 12.94
C LYS A 365 -43.63 10.11 13.44
N LEU A 366 -44.46 9.53 14.31
CA LEU A 366 -45.63 10.21 14.86
C LEU A 366 -45.24 11.45 15.69
N VAL A 367 -44.29 11.31 16.61
CA VAL A 367 -43.85 12.41 17.48
C VAL A 367 -43.32 13.57 16.63
N LEU A 368 -42.48 13.30 15.63
CA LEU A 368 -41.94 14.37 14.78
C LEU A 368 -42.99 14.98 13.85
N THR A 369 -43.93 14.20 13.31
CA THR A 369 -45.04 14.75 12.51
C THR A 369 -45.89 15.71 13.34
N VAL A 370 -46.18 15.38 14.61
CA VAL A 370 -46.91 16.25 15.54
C VAL A 370 -46.11 17.52 15.87
N LEU A 371 -44.81 17.39 16.15
CA LEU A 371 -43.94 18.55 16.40
C LEU A 371 -43.87 19.47 15.16
N LEU A 372 -43.74 18.90 13.96
CA LEU A 372 -43.72 19.65 12.70
C LEU A 372 -45.06 20.35 12.43
N LEU A 373 -46.18 19.72 12.78
CA LEU A 373 -47.52 20.33 12.67
C LEU A 373 -47.60 21.61 13.53
N PHE A 374 -47.21 21.52 14.82
CA PHE A 374 -47.21 22.67 15.71
C PHE A 374 -46.21 23.75 15.25
N PHE A 375 -45.01 23.35 14.85
CA PHE A 375 -43.99 24.30 14.39
C PHE A 375 -44.45 25.02 13.11
N SER A 376 -45.05 24.30 12.15
CA SER A 376 -45.62 24.90 10.94
C SER A 376 -46.77 25.86 11.26
N PHE A 377 -47.59 25.55 12.26
CA PHE A 377 -48.66 26.42 12.73
C PHE A 377 -48.08 27.71 13.34
N THR A 378 -47.07 27.58 14.20
CA THR A 378 -46.37 28.71 14.83
C THR A 378 -45.67 29.61 13.81
N CYS A 379 -44.95 29.05 12.84
CA CYS A 379 -44.29 29.81 11.76
C CYS A 379 -45.30 30.54 10.85
N ARG A 380 -46.53 30.02 10.75
CA ARG A 380 -47.57 30.62 9.91
C ARG A 380 -48.35 31.73 10.62
N PHE A 381 -48.77 31.49 11.86
CA PHE A 381 -49.76 32.34 12.53
C PHE A 381 -49.19 33.20 13.66
N VAL A 382 -48.03 32.85 14.22
CA VAL A 382 -47.50 33.49 15.43
C VAL A 382 -46.23 34.30 15.14
N PHE A 383 -45.25 33.70 14.46
CA PHE A 383 -43.95 34.32 14.21
C PHE A 383 -43.58 34.27 12.72
N SER A 384 -43.26 35.42 12.13
CA SER A 384 -42.85 35.52 10.71
C SER A 384 -41.40 35.99 10.59
N TYR A 385 -40.47 35.17 11.08
CA TYR A 385 -39.02 35.45 11.01
C TYR A 385 -38.31 34.49 10.05
N ARG A 386 -37.47 35.02 9.17
CA ARG A 386 -36.68 34.21 8.21
C ARG A 386 -35.78 33.18 8.89
N ALA A 387 -35.23 33.51 10.06
CA ALA A 387 -34.44 32.59 10.86
C ALA A 387 -35.28 31.42 11.37
N LEU A 388 -36.51 31.67 11.82
CA LEU A 388 -37.42 30.62 12.29
C LEU A 388 -37.83 29.69 11.15
N ASP A 389 -38.14 30.26 9.99
CA ASP A 389 -38.41 29.48 8.77
C ASP A 389 -37.18 28.63 8.37
N ALA A 390 -35.95 29.16 8.52
CA ALA A 390 -34.73 28.41 8.23
C ALA A 390 -34.58 27.18 9.14
N HIS A 391 -34.80 27.36 10.45
CA HIS A 391 -34.76 26.26 11.42
C HIS A 391 -35.84 25.21 11.11
N PHE A 392 -37.04 25.64 10.73
CA PHE A 392 -38.12 24.75 10.32
C PHE A 392 -37.77 23.95 9.05
N ASN A 393 -37.27 24.61 8.00
CA ASN A 393 -36.85 23.95 6.77
C ASN A 393 -35.66 22.98 7.00
N PHE A 394 -34.70 23.36 7.84
CA PHE A 394 -33.61 22.47 8.25
C PHE A 394 -34.13 21.22 8.96
N LEU A 395 -35.09 21.39 9.89
CA LEU A 395 -35.73 20.29 10.60
C LEU A 395 -36.50 19.36 9.64
N LEU A 396 -37.16 19.91 8.61
CA LEU A 396 -37.84 19.13 7.57
C LEU A 396 -36.87 18.33 6.71
N VAL A 397 -35.77 18.94 6.24
CA VAL A 397 -34.72 18.22 5.49
C VAL A 397 -34.15 17.08 6.35
N TRP A 398 -33.83 17.38 7.62
CA TRP A 398 -33.33 16.38 8.56
C TRP A 398 -34.34 15.24 8.79
N TYR A 399 -35.63 15.55 8.94
CA TYR A 399 -36.70 14.57 9.13
C TYR A 399 -36.79 13.59 7.96
N TYR A 400 -36.87 14.09 6.71
CA TYR A 400 -36.98 13.23 5.53
C TYR A 400 -35.71 12.43 5.23
N CYS A 401 -34.52 12.99 5.49
CA CYS A 401 -33.26 12.24 5.47
C CYS A 401 -33.24 11.11 6.51
N THR A 402 -33.74 11.38 7.72
CA THR A 402 -33.78 10.35 8.78
C THR A 402 -34.79 9.26 8.47
N LEU A 403 -35.96 9.61 7.90
CA LEU A 403 -36.95 8.64 7.45
C LEU A 403 -36.41 7.70 6.37
N THR A 404 -35.75 8.24 5.32
CA THR A 404 -35.19 7.40 4.24
C THR A 404 -34.17 6.40 4.75
N ILE A 405 -33.31 6.80 5.68
CA ILE A 405 -32.32 5.91 6.28
C ILE A 405 -32.98 4.84 7.16
N ARG A 406 -33.89 5.22 8.06
CA ARG A 406 -34.59 4.26 8.93
C ARG A 406 -35.47 3.28 8.14
N GLU A 407 -36.11 3.75 7.07
CA GLU A 407 -36.89 2.90 6.17
C GLU A 407 -36.02 1.95 5.34
N SER A 408 -34.82 2.39 4.92
CA SER A 408 -33.85 1.51 4.26
C SER A 408 -33.39 0.36 5.16
N ILE A 409 -33.25 0.61 6.47
CA ILE A 409 -32.96 -0.43 7.48
C ILE A 409 -34.17 -1.36 7.66
N LEU A 410 -35.40 -0.85 7.64
CA LEU A 410 -36.60 -1.70 7.72
C LEU A 410 -36.73 -2.60 6.47
N ILE A 411 -36.47 -2.07 5.27
CA ILE A 411 -36.47 -2.81 4.01
C ILE A 411 -35.42 -3.94 4.05
N SER A 412 -34.19 -3.63 4.46
CA SER A 412 -33.12 -4.63 4.55
C SER A 412 -33.40 -5.72 5.59
N ASN A 413 -34.23 -5.43 6.61
CA ASN A 413 -34.60 -6.38 7.66
C ASN A 413 -35.95 -7.10 7.41
N GLY A 414 -36.58 -6.89 6.24
CA GLY A 414 -37.74 -7.66 5.77
C GLY A 414 -39.09 -6.95 5.79
N SER A 415 -39.14 -5.63 5.99
CA SER A 415 -40.37 -4.84 5.81
C SER A 415 -40.64 -4.57 4.33
N ARG A 416 -41.91 -4.64 3.94
CA ARG A 416 -42.38 -4.30 2.59
C ARG A 416 -42.82 -2.83 2.55
N ILE A 417 -42.04 -1.98 1.90
CA ILE A 417 -42.33 -0.55 1.71
C ILE A 417 -42.35 -0.27 0.21
N ASN A 418 -43.37 0.44 -0.26
CA ASN A 418 -43.51 0.77 -1.69
C ASN A 418 -42.43 1.76 -2.15
N GLY A 419 -41.84 1.50 -3.31
CA GLY A 419 -40.79 2.36 -3.89
C GLY A 419 -41.23 3.81 -4.14
N TRP A 420 -42.51 4.04 -4.46
CA TRP A 420 -43.05 5.40 -4.62
C TRP A 420 -43.00 6.22 -3.31
N TRP A 421 -43.20 5.57 -2.16
CA TRP A 421 -43.13 6.23 -0.85
C TRP A 421 -41.71 6.72 -0.55
N VAL A 422 -40.70 5.91 -0.90
CA VAL A 422 -39.29 6.29 -0.76
C VAL A 422 -38.92 7.41 -1.75
N PHE A 423 -39.42 7.35 -2.99
CA PHE A 423 -39.23 8.40 -3.98
C PHE A 423 -39.81 9.76 -3.52
N HIS A 424 -41.01 9.74 -2.93
CA HIS A 424 -41.63 10.92 -2.32
C HIS A 424 -40.69 11.60 -1.32
N HIS A 425 -40.03 10.85 -0.43
CA HIS A 425 -39.10 11.42 0.54
C HIS A 425 -37.90 12.15 -0.09
N TYR A 426 -37.35 11.63 -1.19
CA TYR A 426 -36.27 12.30 -1.91
C TYR A 426 -36.74 13.63 -2.52
N VAL A 427 -37.93 13.64 -3.11
CA VAL A 427 -38.54 14.86 -3.66
C VAL A 427 -38.75 15.91 -2.57
N PHE A 428 -39.28 15.52 -1.40
CA PHE A 428 -39.49 16.44 -0.28
C PHE A 428 -38.18 16.97 0.31
N CYS A 429 -37.18 16.11 0.50
CA CYS A 429 -35.86 16.54 0.95
C CYS A 429 -35.24 17.59 0.01
N PHE A 430 -35.37 17.40 -1.30
CA PHE A 430 -34.91 18.36 -2.28
C PHE A 430 -35.67 19.68 -2.22
N LEU A 431 -37.01 19.63 -2.21
CA LEU A 431 -37.87 20.82 -2.16
C LEU A 431 -37.60 21.67 -0.89
N TYR A 432 -37.43 21.03 0.26
CA TYR A 432 -37.11 21.72 1.51
C TYR A 432 -35.67 22.26 1.53
N GLY A 433 -34.72 21.58 0.87
CA GLY A 433 -33.37 22.11 0.66
C GLY A 433 -33.35 23.37 -0.20
N VAL A 434 -34.17 23.42 -1.26
CA VAL A 434 -34.36 24.61 -2.09
C VAL A 434 -34.97 25.75 -1.26
N MET A 435 -35.99 25.49 -0.45
CA MET A 435 -36.58 26.52 0.43
C MET A 435 -35.62 27.02 1.51
N LEU A 436 -34.75 26.16 2.03
CA LEU A 436 -33.74 26.53 3.03
C LEU A 436 -32.71 27.51 2.46
N THR A 437 -32.22 27.23 1.24
CA THR A 437 -31.16 27.98 0.55
C THR A 437 -31.67 29.22 -0.20
N CYS A 438 -32.98 29.34 -0.38
CA CYS A 438 -33.58 30.47 -1.07
C CYS A 438 -33.32 31.80 -0.33
N PRO A 439 -32.70 32.81 -0.98
CA PRO A 439 -32.42 34.09 -0.35
C PRO A 439 -33.71 34.87 -0.05
N GLU A 440 -33.65 35.77 0.93
CA GLU A 440 -34.78 36.62 1.27
C GLU A 440 -35.06 37.62 0.14
N GLY A 441 -36.26 37.52 -0.45
CA GLY A 441 -36.66 38.32 -1.59
C GLY A 441 -38.15 38.23 -1.88
N ILE A 442 -38.62 38.98 -2.88
CA ILE A 442 -40.04 39.09 -3.24
C ILE A 442 -40.63 37.71 -3.59
N LEU A 443 -39.88 36.89 -4.32
CA LEU A 443 -40.29 35.52 -4.68
C LEU A 443 -40.49 34.63 -3.45
N TYR A 444 -39.60 34.71 -2.46
CA TYR A 444 -39.72 33.94 -1.22
C TYR A 444 -40.98 34.37 -0.45
N GLN A 445 -41.23 35.68 -0.31
CA GLN A 445 -42.40 36.17 0.42
C GLN A 445 -43.73 35.82 -0.24
N MET A 446 -43.79 35.83 -1.57
CA MET A 446 -44.99 35.40 -2.32
C MET A 446 -45.29 33.91 -2.11
N PHE A 447 -44.25 33.07 -2.07
CA PHE A 447 -44.41 31.62 -1.96
C PHE A 447 -44.51 31.10 -0.51
N ARG A 448 -43.91 31.82 0.46
CA ARG A 448 -43.80 31.43 1.87
C ARG A 448 -45.11 30.96 2.48
N ASN A 449 -46.18 31.74 2.31
CA ASN A 449 -47.47 31.41 2.90
C ASN A 449 -48.11 30.18 2.23
N GLN A 450 -47.93 29.98 0.93
CA GLN A 450 -48.44 28.78 0.25
C GLN A 450 -47.67 27.55 0.72
N PHE A 451 -46.35 27.67 0.85
CA PHE A 451 -45.47 26.62 1.33
C PHE A 451 -45.74 26.20 2.78
N LEU A 452 -45.90 27.15 3.70
CA LEU A 452 -46.24 26.85 5.10
C LEU A 452 -47.65 26.27 5.26
N ALA A 453 -48.62 26.72 4.44
CA ALA A 453 -49.95 26.10 4.41
C ALA A 453 -49.87 24.64 3.94
N TYR A 454 -49.06 24.39 2.92
CA TYR A 454 -48.83 23.06 2.40
C TYR A 454 -48.12 22.15 3.43
N CYS A 455 -47.11 22.64 4.15
CA CYS A 455 -46.44 21.87 5.20
C CYS A 455 -47.38 21.51 6.36
N LEU A 456 -48.24 22.46 6.76
CA LEU A 456 -49.27 22.22 7.78
C LEU A 456 -50.27 21.16 7.31
N TYR A 457 -50.76 21.29 6.08
CA TYR A 457 -51.66 20.31 5.47
C TYR A 457 -51.03 18.93 5.38
N GLN A 458 -49.78 18.82 4.90
CA GLN A 458 -49.07 17.54 4.80
C GLN A 458 -48.89 16.88 6.16
N SER A 459 -48.50 17.65 7.19
CA SER A 459 -48.31 17.11 8.55
C SER A 459 -49.64 16.62 9.14
N PHE A 460 -50.74 17.31 8.86
CA PHE A 460 -52.08 16.91 9.27
C PHE A 460 -52.57 15.65 8.55
N VAL A 461 -52.38 15.57 7.22
CA VAL A 461 -52.72 14.38 6.43
C VAL A 461 -51.91 13.17 6.89
N GLN A 462 -50.61 13.35 7.16
CA GLN A 462 -49.73 12.28 7.61
C GLN A 462 -50.10 11.77 9.00
N PHE A 463 -50.55 12.66 9.89
CA PHE A 463 -51.13 12.28 11.17
C PHE A 463 -52.41 11.44 11.01
N LEU A 464 -53.38 11.91 10.22
CA LEU A 464 -54.62 11.16 9.97
C LEU A 464 -54.37 9.79 9.31
N GLN A 465 -53.47 9.78 8.33
CA GLN A 465 -53.06 8.58 7.61
C GLN A 465 -52.46 7.54 8.59
N TYR A 466 -51.63 7.97 9.53
CA TYR A 466 -51.06 7.08 10.55
C TYR A 466 -52.16 6.39 11.39
N TYR A 467 -53.14 7.14 11.90
CA TYR A 467 -54.23 6.56 12.71
C TYR A 467 -55.11 5.60 11.91
N TYR A 468 -55.50 6.00 10.71
CA TYR A 468 -56.33 5.19 9.83
C TYR A 468 -55.63 3.85 9.48
N GLN A 469 -54.38 3.94 9.02
CA GLN A 469 -53.63 2.78 8.58
C GLN A 469 -53.20 1.86 9.74
N SER A 470 -52.88 2.42 10.92
CA SER A 470 -52.59 1.62 12.11
C SER A 470 -53.81 0.81 12.56
N GLY A 471 -55.01 1.39 12.46
CA GLY A 471 -56.26 0.69 12.74
C GLY A 471 -56.59 -0.43 11.73
N CYS A 472 -56.37 -0.18 10.43
CA CYS A 472 -56.51 -1.22 9.40
C CYS A 472 -55.52 -2.37 9.61
N LEU A 473 -54.26 -2.05 9.88
CA LEU A 473 -53.20 -3.03 10.10
C LEU A 473 -53.43 -3.88 11.34
N TYR A 474 -53.97 -3.29 12.42
CA TYR A 474 -54.40 -4.05 13.60
C TYR A 474 -55.49 -5.08 13.25
N ARG A 475 -56.51 -4.68 12.47
CA ARG A 475 -57.59 -5.59 12.03
C ARG A 475 -57.07 -6.72 11.14
N LEU A 476 -56.19 -6.41 10.17
CA LEU A 476 -55.58 -7.41 9.29
C LEU A 476 -54.67 -8.39 10.05
N ARG A 477 -54.01 -7.95 11.13
CA ARG A 477 -53.23 -8.86 12.01
C ARG A 477 -54.14 -9.76 12.83
N ALA A 478 -55.26 -9.24 13.33
CA ALA A 478 -56.26 -10.02 14.06
C ALA A 478 -56.92 -11.11 13.18
N LEU A 479 -57.02 -10.86 11.87
CA LEU A 479 -57.54 -11.78 10.86
C LEU A 479 -56.48 -12.76 10.32
N GLY A 480 -55.21 -12.60 10.68
CA GLY A 480 -54.11 -13.46 10.21
C GLY A 480 -53.62 -13.15 8.77
N GLU A 481 -54.11 -12.11 8.13
CA GLU A 481 -53.86 -11.79 6.71
C GLU A 481 -52.67 -10.85 6.47
N SER A 482 -52.04 -10.29 7.51
CA SER A 482 -50.90 -9.38 7.36
C SER A 482 -49.65 -9.86 8.08
N HIS A 483 -48.49 -9.56 7.49
CA HIS A 483 -47.21 -9.96 8.05
C HIS A 483 -46.80 -8.99 9.18
N ASN A 484 -46.19 -9.56 10.21
CA ASN A 484 -45.78 -8.86 11.41
C ASN A 484 -44.84 -7.66 11.18
N MET A 485 -44.12 -7.62 10.05
CA MET A 485 -43.18 -6.56 9.68
C MET A 485 -43.78 -5.46 8.79
N ASP A 486 -45.06 -5.55 8.40
CA ASP A 486 -45.67 -4.57 7.49
C ASP A 486 -45.92 -3.23 8.21
N LEU A 487 -45.61 -2.12 7.54
CA LEU A 487 -45.82 -0.76 8.07
C LEU A 487 -47.16 -0.19 7.60
N PRO A 488 -47.78 0.72 8.39
CA PRO A 488 -49.06 1.35 8.04
C PRO A 488 -49.06 1.97 6.63
N VAL A 489 -47.91 2.52 6.21
CA VAL A 489 -47.80 3.39 5.03
C VAL A 489 -47.42 2.64 3.74
N GLY A 490 -47.17 1.33 3.83
CA GLY A 490 -46.77 0.47 2.71
C GLY A 490 -47.92 -0.25 2.00
N PHE A 491 -49.16 -0.18 2.50
CA PHE A 491 -50.29 -0.86 1.87
C PHE A 491 -50.98 0.01 0.82
N PRO A 492 -51.24 -0.50 -0.40
CA PRO A 492 -52.16 0.16 -1.31
C PRO A 492 -53.56 0.18 -0.67
N VAL A 493 -54.20 1.35 -0.68
CA VAL A 493 -55.62 1.52 -0.28
C VAL A 493 -56.55 0.61 -1.10
N VAL A 494 -56.07 0.10 -2.23
CA VAL A 494 -56.80 -0.71 -3.21
C VAL A 494 -57.08 -2.14 -2.75
N ASP A 495 -56.27 -2.72 -1.85
CA ASP A 495 -56.47 -4.13 -1.42
C ASP A 495 -57.46 -4.31 -0.27
N VAL A 496 -57.93 -3.22 0.36
CA VAL A 496 -58.89 -3.27 1.48
C VAL A 496 -60.34 -3.36 1.00
N ALA A 497 -60.60 -3.25 -0.31
CA ALA A 497 -61.94 -3.15 -0.89
C ALA A 497 -62.38 -4.40 -1.69
N ARG A 498 -61.81 -5.59 -1.44
CA ARG A 498 -62.43 -6.84 -1.93
C ARG A 498 -63.40 -7.35 -0.87
N PRO A 499 -64.72 -7.31 -1.11
CA PRO A 499 -65.64 -8.10 -0.30
C PRO A 499 -65.35 -9.57 -0.57
N SER A 500 -65.12 -10.34 0.49
CA SER A 500 -65.06 -11.79 0.45
C SER A 500 -66.43 -12.34 0.06
N PHE A 501 -66.51 -12.88 -1.14
CA PHE A 501 -67.53 -13.85 -1.57
C PHE A 501 -66.84 -15.16 -1.90
#